data_AF-A0A9P6ICR5-F1
#
_entry.id   AF-A0A9P6ICR5-F1
#
_cell.length_a   1.000
_cell.length_b   1.000
_cell.length_c   1.000
_cell.angle_alpha   90.00
_cell.angle_beta   90.00
_cell.angle_gamma   90.00
#
_symmetry.space_group_name_H-M   'P 1'
#
loop_
_entity.id
_entity.type
_entity.pdbx_description
1 polymer ?
#
loop_
_entity_poly.entity_id
_entity_poly.type
_entity_poly.pdbx_seq_one_letter_code
_entity_poly.pdbx_strand_id
1 'polypeptide(L)'
;MVLIKNLLVLALPISATTTGCFKGGEFGSYGKWLKEIDDVIKQERLEVACAMLAGDGKRKFKGHEERLFCMQEKDGLKWDFSLKYIRSGERSIDKNECMSGMKKQIYCKYGGRTDYYNWQYKADPNRGSCVG
;
A
#
# COMPACT_ATOMS: atom_id res chain seq x y z
N MET A 1 -6.14 52.58 -25.29
CA MET A 1 -5.58 51.88 -24.12
C MET A 1 -6.64 50.90 -23.62
N VAL A 2 -6.54 49.61 -23.96
CA VAL A 2 -7.48 48.58 -23.48
C VAL A 2 -6.63 47.51 -22.80
N LEU A 3 -6.81 47.37 -21.48
CA LEU A 3 -6.11 46.39 -20.65
C LEU A 3 -6.55 44.98 -21.04
N ILE A 4 -5.60 44.15 -21.48
CA ILE A 4 -5.78 42.71 -21.58
C ILE A 4 -5.66 42.14 -20.16
N LYS A 5 -6.78 41.79 -19.53
CA LYS A 5 -6.80 40.94 -18.34
C LYS A 5 -6.47 39.51 -18.74
N ASN A 6 -5.19 39.16 -18.74
CA ASN A 6 -4.73 37.78 -18.82
C ASN A 6 -5.12 37.06 -17.51
N LEU A 7 -6.23 36.32 -17.55
CA LEU A 7 -6.62 35.42 -16.47
C LEU A 7 -5.85 34.10 -16.68
N LEU A 8 -4.71 33.96 -16.02
CA LEU A 8 -3.95 32.71 -15.99
C LEU A 8 -4.64 31.74 -15.03
N VAL A 9 -5.45 30.82 -15.57
CA VAL A 9 -6.05 29.73 -14.76
C VAL A 9 -4.98 28.65 -14.57
N LEU A 10 -4.33 28.65 -13.41
CA LEU A 10 -3.50 27.52 -12.97
C LEU A 10 -4.43 26.33 -12.65
N ALA A 11 -4.62 25.46 -13.65
CA ALA A 11 -5.20 24.15 -13.42
C ALA A 11 -4.21 23.31 -12.59
N LEU A 12 -4.42 23.24 -11.29
CA LEU A 12 -3.74 22.26 -10.44
C LEU A 12 -4.22 20.87 -10.86
N PRO A 13 -3.34 19.92 -11.20
CA PRO A 13 -3.75 18.53 -11.36
C PRO A 13 -4.23 18.06 -9.99
N ILE A 14 -5.55 17.95 -9.82
CA ILE A 14 -6.15 17.22 -8.71
C ILE A 14 -5.84 15.76 -9.02
N SER A 15 -4.71 15.26 -8.54
CA SER A 15 -4.43 13.83 -8.53
C SER A 15 -5.53 13.17 -7.70
N ALA A 16 -6.56 12.69 -8.37
CA ALA A 16 -7.57 11.83 -7.77
C ALA A 16 -6.84 10.55 -7.33
N THR A 17 -6.38 10.54 -6.08
CA THR A 17 -5.89 9.34 -5.46
C THR A 17 -7.10 8.43 -5.35
N THR A 18 -7.19 7.42 -6.22
CA THR A 18 -8.28 6.44 -6.14
C THR A 18 -8.06 5.65 -4.86
N THR A 19 -8.72 6.07 -3.78
CA THR A 19 -8.85 5.30 -2.56
C THR A 19 -9.84 4.17 -2.82
N GLY A 20 -9.52 2.96 -2.38
CA GLY A 20 -10.26 1.74 -2.65
C GLY A 20 -9.55 0.79 -3.61
N CYS A 21 -10.33 -0.11 -4.21
CA CYS A 21 -9.82 -1.13 -5.12
C CYS A 21 -9.35 -0.52 -6.45
N PHE A 22 -8.22 -1.01 -6.95
CA PHE A 22 -7.80 -0.67 -8.30
C PHE A 22 -8.79 -1.20 -9.34
N LYS A 23 -8.98 -0.44 -10.42
CA LYS A 23 -9.93 -0.78 -11.51
C LYS A 23 -9.34 -1.78 -12.52
N GLY A 24 -8.02 -1.98 -12.50
CA GLY A 24 -7.27 -2.87 -13.36
C GLY A 24 -5.87 -3.12 -12.79
N GLY A 25 -5.12 -4.03 -13.41
CA GLY A 25 -3.83 -4.51 -12.91
C GLY A 25 -3.73 -6.03 -13.04
N GLU A 26 -2.70 -6.61 -12.43
CA GLU A 26 -2.59 -8.07 -12.36
C GLU A 26 -3.66 -8.64 -11.42
N PHE A 27 -4.17 -9.84 -11.70
CA PHE A 27 -5.22 -10.42 -10.88
C PHE A 27 -4.62 -11.09 -9.64
N GLY A 28 -4.85 -10.49 -8.46
CA GLY A 28 -4.34 -11.00 -7.19
C GLY A 28 -5.20 -12.07 -6.54
N SER A 29 -6.18 -12.66 -7.24
CA SER A 29 -7.09 -13.68 -6.68
C SER A 29 -7.69 -13.32 -5.31
N TYR A 30 -8.06 -12.06 -5.12
CA TYR A 30 -8.60 -11.52 -3.86
C TYR A 30 -7.70 -11.83 -2.65
N GLY A 31 -6.38 -11.87 -2.85
CA GLY A 31 -5.38 -12.08 -1.81
C GLY A 31 -5.47 -13.45 -1.15
N LYS A 32 -6.02 -14.48 -1.83
CA LYS A 32 -6.22 -15.81 -1.24
C LYS A 32 -4.92 -16.36 -0.63
N TRP A 33 -3.84 -16.35 -1.40
CA TRP A 33 -2.52 -16.82 -0.95
C TRP A 33 -1.98 -16.06 0.28
N LEU A 34 -2.26 -14.76 0.36
CA LEU A 34 -1.85 -13.90 1.48
C LEU A 34 -2.59 -14.19 2.79
N LYS A 35 -3.79 -14.78 2.71
CA LYS A 35 -4.63 -15.15 3.86
C LYS A 35 -4.33 -16.56 4.38
N GLU A 36 -3.57 -17.34 3.62
CA GLU A 36 -3.18 -18.69 4.03
C GLU A 36 -2.09 -18.61 5.09
N ILE A 37 -2.13 -19.56 6.03
CA ILE A 37 -1.08 -19.77 7.01
C ILE A 37 0.12 -20.38 6.29
N ASP A 38 1.27 -19.74 6.45
CA ASP A 38 2.54 -20.28 5.99
C ASP A 38 3.01 -21.38 6.93
N ASP A 39 3.44 -22.50 6.37
CA ASP A 39 3.79 -23.72 7.10
C ASP A 39 5.11 -23.61 7.85
N VAL A 40 6.01 -22.69 7.45
CA VAL A 40 7.30 -22.48 8.11
C VAL A 40 7.14 -21.53 9.30
N ILE A 41 6.49 -20.39 9.10
CA ILE A 41 6.39 -19.33 10.12
C ILE A 41 5.12 -19.39 10.97
N LYS A 42 4.16 -20.26 10.61
CA LYS A 42 2.88 -20.49 11.33
C LYS A 42 2.01 -19.25 11.50
N GLN A 43 2.05 -18.33 10.53
CA GLN A 43 1.29 -17.07 10.51
C GLN A 43 0.67 -16.84 9.12
N GLU A 44 -0.34 -15.96 9.02
CA GLU A 44 -0.82 -15.51 7.71
C GLU A 44 0.33 -14.88 6.93
N ARG A 45 0.44 -15.12 5.62
CA ARG A 45 1.51 -14.49 4.81
C ARG A 45 1.44 -12.96 4.83
N LEU A 46 0.24 -12.38 4.92
CA LEU A 46 0.07 -10.93 5.11
C LEU A 46 0.73 -10.43 6.40
N GLU A 47 0.79 -11.25 7.45
CA GLU A 47 1.42 -10.90 8.72
C GLU A 47 2.92 -10.68 8.55
N VAL A 48 3.56 -11.43 7.64
CA VAL A 48 4.96 -11.21 7.22
C VAL A 48 5.13 -9.85 6.59
N ALA A 49 4.27 -9.49 5.65
CA ALA A 49 4.34 -8.19 5.00
C ALA A 49 4.23 -7.06 6.03
N CYS A 50 3.30 -7.18 6.96
CA CYS A 50 3.15 -6.19 8.01
C CYS A 50 4.32 -6.18 9.00
N ALA A 51 4.91 -7.33 9.35
CA ALA A 51 6.11 -7.37 10.18
C ALA A 51 7.30 -6.67 9.50
N MET A 52 7.48 -6.85 8.19
CA MET A 52 8.55 -6.23 7.42
C MET A 52 8.35 -4.70 7.27
N LEU A 53 7.11 -4.25 7.12
CA LEU A 53 6.78 -2.84 6.96
C LEU A 53 6.76 -2.09 8.31
N ALA A 54 6.00 -2.60 9.28
CA ALA A 54 5.81 -1.98 10.59
C ALA A 54 7.03 -2.16 11.51
N GLY A 55 7.76 -3.26 11.35
CA GLY A 55 8.76 -3.72 12.30
C GLY A 55 8.12 -4.32 13.55
N ASP A 56 8.83 -4.21 14.67
CA ASP A 56 8.41 -4.71 15.99
C ASP A 56 7.38 -3.79 16.69
N GLY A 57 6.81 -2.81 15.99
CA GLY A 57 5.92 -1.78 16.55
C GLY A 57 6.63 -0.65 17.30
N LYS A 58 7.96 -0.71 17.46
CA LYS A 58 8.77 0.36 18.06
C LYS A 58 9.46 1.22 17.00
N ARG A 59 9.68 0.66 15.81
CA ARG A 59 10.27 1.38 14.68
C ARG A 59 9.33 2.48 14.18
N LYS A 60 9.67 3.72 14.50
CA LYS A 60 8.93 4.90 14.07
C LYS A 60 9.11 5.17 12.57
N PHE A 61 8.06 5.63 11.93
CA PHE A 61 8.09 6.29 10.63
C PHE A 61 8.32 7.78 10.85
N LYS A 62 9.19 8.39 10.05
CA LYS A 62 9.26 9.84 9.90
C LYS A 62 8.10 10.34 9.05
N GLY A 63 7.77 11.63 9.17
CA GLY A 63 6.72 12.26 8.38
C GLY A 63 6.90 12.00 6.89
N HIS A 64 5.84 11.51 6.23
CA HIS A 64 5.83 11.13 4.82
C HIS A 64 6.75 9.97 4.41
N GLU A 65 7.38 9.28 5.38
CA GLU A 65 8.15 8.05 5.13
C GLU A 65 7.23 6.96 4.57
N GLU A 66 7.72 6.30 3.52
CA GLU A 66 7.10 5.16 2.88
C GLU A 66 8.05 3.97 2.99
N ARG A 67 7.52 2.83 3.40
CA ARG A 67 8.23 1.55 3.39
C ARG A 67 7.58 0.62 2.40
N LEU A 68 8.42 -0.17 1.75
CA LEU A 68 8.03 -1.09 0.69
C LEU A 68 8.42 -2.51 1.08
N PHE A 69 7.62 -3.47 0.68
CA PHE A 69 7.96 -4.89 0.81
C PHE A 69 7.36 -5.67 -0.36
N CYS A 70 8.10 -6.64 -0.87
CA CYS A 70 7.67 -7.48 -1.98
C CYS A 70 7.53 -8.93 -1.52
N MET A 71 6.42 -9.58 -1.87
CA MET A 71 6.21 -11.01 -1.66
C MET A 71 5.97 -11.73 -2.98
N GLN A 72 6.70 -12.82 -3.21
CA GLN A 72 6.52 -13.67 -4.38
C GLN A 72 5.42 -14.71 -4.12
N GLU A 73 4.31 -14.64 -4.85
CA GLU A 73 3.24 -15.65 -4.74
C GLU A 73 3.58 -16.89 -5.58
N LYS A 74 3.99 -16.67 -6.83
CA LYS A 74 4.41 -17.68 -7.79
C LYS A 74 5.17 -17.02 -8.95
N ASP A 75 5.74 -17.81 -9.85
CA ASP A 75 6.45 -17.28 -11.02
C ASP A 75 5.57 -16.29 -11.81
N GLY A 76 6.12 -15.09 -12.01
CA GLY A 76 5.46 -14.02 -12.74
C GLY A 76 4.36 -13.27 -11.97
N LEU A 77 4.04 -13.64 -10.72
CA LEU A 77 3.09 -12.93 -9.86
C LEU A 77 3.72 -12.58 -8.51
N LYS A 78 3.87 -11.28 -8.26
CA LYS A 78 4.34 -10.72 -7.00
C LYS A 78 3.31 -9.77 -6.41
N TRP A 79 3.43 -9.52 -5.11
CA TRP A 79 2.70 -8.49 -4.40
C TRP A 79 3.64 -7.41 -3.92
N ASP A 80 3.43 -6.18 -4.38
CA ASP A 80 4.12 -5.00 -3.90
C ASP A 80 3.26 -4.30 -2.83
N PHE A 81 3.77 -4.30 -1.60
CA PHE A 81 3.15 -3.62 -0.48
C PHE A 81 3.83 -2.28 -0.24
N SER A 82 3.02 -1.28 0.11
CA SER A 82 3.49 0.01 0.61
C SER A 82 2.71 0.44 1.84
N LEU A 83 3.45 0.89 2.85
CA LEU A 83 2.91 1.52 4.05
C LEU A 83 3.57 2.88 4.21
N LYS A 84 2.76 3.93 4.17
CA LYS A 84 3.23 5.32 4.24
C LYS A 84 2.59 6.07 5.39
N TYR A 85 3.41 6.75 6.19
CA TYR A 85 2.92 7.68 7.20
C TYR A 85 2.56 9.00 6.54
N ILE A 86 1.28 9.37 6.48
CA ILE A 86 0.79 10.52 5.69
C ILE A 86 0.72 11.83 6.49
N ARG A 87 1.21 11.84 7.74
CA ARG A 87 1.28 13.03 8.60
C ARG A 87 2.72 13.51 8.77
N SER A 88 2.88 14.64 9.46
CA SER A 88 4.15 15.13 9.98
C SER A 88 4.54 14.45 11.30
N GLY A 89 5.78 14.66 11.75
CA GLY A 89 6.29 14.12 13.01
C GLY A 89 6.74 12.67 12.89
N GLU A 90 6.63 11.92 13.99
CA GLU A 90 7.00 10.51 14.02
C GLU A 90 5.91 9.66 14.65
N ARG A 91 5.67 8.46 14.10
CA ARG A 91 4.69 7.52 14.66
C ARG A 91 5.12 6.08 14.36
N SER A 92 4.92 5.17 15.31
CA SER A 92 4.96 3.74 15.04
C SER A 92 3.57 3.20 14.73
N ILE A 93 3.53 2.10 14.00
CA ILE A 93 2.31 1.33 13.74
C ILE A 93 2.51 -0.05 14.31
N ASP A 94 1.51 -0.57 14.99
CA ASP A 94 1.55 -1.97 15.39
C ASP A 94 1.11 -2.89 14.23
N LYS A 95 1.41 -4.17 14.39
CA LYS A 95 1.12 -5.18 13.36
C LYS A 95 -0.38 -5.31 13.10
N ASN A 96 -1.23 -5.17 14.10
CA ASN A 96 -2.68 -5.33 13.96
C ASN A 96 -3.30 -4.16 13.17
N GLU A 97 -2.85 -2.93 13.43
CA GLU A 97 -3.26 -1.75 12.67
C GLU A 97 -2.82 -1.89 11.20
N CYS A 98 -1.57 -2.34 10.95
CA CYS A 98 -1.10 -2.64 9.60
C CYS A 98 -1.98 -3.68 8.91
N MET A 99 -2.23 -4.81 9.57
CA MET A 99 -3.03 -5.91 9.02
C MET A 99 -4.45 -5.46 8.69
N SER A 100 -5.08 -4.71 9.58
CA SER A 100 -6.43 -4.17 9.37
C SER A 100 -6.52 -3.28 8.13
N GLY A 101 -5.55 -2.39 7.92
CA GLY A 101 -5.48 -1.55 6.74
C GLY A 101 -5.20 -2.32 5.44
N MET A 102 -4.26 -3.27 5.50
CA MET A 102 -3.82 -4.06 4.34
C MET A 102 -4.86 -5.11 3.91
N LYS A 103 -5.57 -5.76 4.85
CA LYS A 103 -6.62 -6.75 4.53
C LYS A 103 -7.67 -6.19 3.57
N LYS A 104 -8.05 -4.91 3.75
CA LYS A 104 -9.00 -4.23 2.86
C LYS A 104 -8.48 -4.14 1.41
N GLN A 105 -7.17 -3.98 1.22
CA GLN A 105 -6.57 -3.82 -0.11
C GLN A 105 -6.41 -5.16 -0.82
N ILE A 106 -6.02 -6.22 -0.11
CA ILE A 106 -5.86 -7.55 -0.73
C ILE A 106 -7.22 -8.19 -1.06
N TYR A 107 -8.32 -7.73 -0.46
CA TYR A 107 -9.68 -8.21 -0.76
C TYR A 107 -10.22 -7.63 -2.08
N CYS A 108 -9.44 -6.78 -2.76
CA CYS A 108 -9.75 -6.27 -4.08
C CYS A 108 -9.24 -7.20 -5.18
N LYS A 109 -9.97 -7.26 -6.31
CA LYS A 109 -9.63 -8.10 -7.47
C LYS A 109 -8.20 -7.86 -7.98
N TYR A 110 -7.80 -6.60 -8.08
CA TYR A 110 -6.50 -6.17 -8.60
C TYR A 110 -5.66 -5.48 -7.51
N GLY A 111 -5.90 -5.79 -6.24
CA GLY A 111 -5.33 -5.00 -5.14
C GLY A 111 -5.98 -3.62 -5.00
N GLY A 112 -5.41 -2.82 -4.12
CA GLY A 112 -5.97 -1.53 -3.78
C GLY A 112 -5.04 -0.64 -2.99
N ARG A 113 -5.51 0.59 -2.78
CA ARG A 113 -4.84 1.58 -1.94
C ARG A 113 -5.90 2.34 -1.14
N THR A 114 -5.65 2.60 0.13
CA THR A 114 -6.49 3.52 0.89
C THR A 114 -5.68 4.37 1.86
N ASP A 115 -6.16 5.58 2.09
CA ASP A 115 -5.65 6.48 3.10
C ASP A 115 -6.62 6.43 4.27
N TYR A 116 -6.14 6.03 5.45
CA TYR A 116 -6.96 5.95 6.65
C TYR A 116 -6.19 6.47 7.87
N TYR A 117 -6.77 7.51 8.48
CA TYR A 117 -6.24 8.20 9.65
C TYR A 117 -4.82 8.76 9.46
N ASN A 118 -3.80 7.97 9.79
CA ASN A 118 -2.38 8.36 9.75
C ASN A 118 -1.59 7.65 8.65
N TRP A 119 -2.21 6.69 7.97
CA TRP A 119 -1.49 5.75 7.12
C TRP A 119 -2.12 5.66 5.74
N GLN A 120 -1.28 5.47 4.74
CA GLN A 120 -1.68 4.97 3.43
C GLN A 120 -1.23 3.52 3.31
N TYR A 121 -2.18 2.66 2.99
CA TYR A 121 -2.01 1.23 2.80
C TYR A 121 -2.15 0.93 1.32
N LYS A 122 -1.19 0.24 0.73
CA LYS A 122 -1.27 -0.26 -0.64
C LYS A 122 -0.84 -1.73 -0.66
N ALA A 123 -1.63 -2.56 -1.34
CA ALA A 123 -1.27 -3.92 -1.70
C ALA A 123 -1.61 -4.14 -3.17
N ASP A 124 -0.58 -4.39 -3.98
CA ASP A 124 -0.66 -4.30 -5.43
C ASP A 124 -0.06 -5.56 -6.08
N PRO A 125 -0.90 -6.47 -6.59
CA PRO A 125 -0.42 -7.59 -7.38
C PRO A 125 0.14 -7.06 -8.71
N ASN A 126 1.36 -7.47 -9.03
CA ASN A 126 2.07 -7.07 -10.24
C ASN A 126 2.70 -8.28 -10.92
N ARG A 127 2.93 -8.14 -12.22
CA ARG A 127 3.77 -9.09 -12.95
C ARG A 127 5.23 -8.93 -12.56
N GLY A 128 5.94 -10.05 -12.48
CA GLY A 128 7.40 -10.08 -12.31
C GLY A 128 7.86 -10.82 -11.06
N SER A 129 9.05 -10.44 -10.60
CA SER A 129 9.75 -11.08 -9.49
C SER A 129 10.13 -10.07 -8.41
N CYS A 130 10.19 -10.51 -7.15
CA CYS A 130 10.73 -9.74 -6.04
C CYS A 130 12.25 -9.68 -6.02
N VAL A 131 12.93 -10.61 -6.69
CA VAL A 131 14.37 -10.57 -6.94
C VAL A 131 14.58 -10.00 -8.34
N GLY A 132 15.10 -8.78 -8.38
CA GLY A 132 15.46 -8.01 -9.57
C GLY A 132 16.52 -6.99 -9.25
#